data_AF-A0A925RCG8-F1
#
_entry.id   AF-A0A925RCG8-F1
#
_cell.length_a   1.000
_cell.length_b   1.000
_cell.length_c   1.000
_cell.angle_alpha   90.00
_cell.angle_beta   90.00
_cell.angle_gamma   90.00
#
_symmetry.space_group_name_H-M   'P 1'
#
loop_
_entity.id
_entity.type
_entity.pdbx_description
1 polymer ?
#
loop_
_entity_poly.entity_id
_entity_poly.type
_entity_poly.pdbx_seq_one_letter_code
_entity_poly.pdbx_strand_id
1 'polypeptide(L)'
;MRSAFWSGFVVVFGLLALTFGSGAFAAEDEEETVPLDKLPKAVVDAVKKMFPKAEMTGATKEEEENDDEEDDGDEKEGEEKDDDKDDAKGNDKDDAKGDDKDDDDEKPEIIYEVTLKDNGQEINVTVEESGEIEEVERAIDLKDLPKLVTDALARKFPKSTLKSAEAIYEVEDGEEEFECYEVKLETADKKEIEAEVEIEVEISVDDE
;
A
#
# COMPACT_ATOMS: atom_id res chain seq x y z
N MET A 1 -51.96 9.16 -3.91
CA MET A 1 -51.75 7.77 -3.44
C MET A 1 -50.52 7.77 -2.56
N ARG A 2 -50.64 7.19 -1.36
CA ARG A 2 -49.59 7.13 -0.35
C ARG A 2 -48.71 5.90 -0.62
N SER A 3 -47.40 6.09 -0.42
CA SER A 3 -46.41 5.16 0.18
C SER A 3 -46.34 3.70 -0.29
N ALA A 4 -45.15 3.24 -0.69
CA ALA A 4 -44.36 2.24 0.06
C ALA A 4 -43.15 1.74 -0.77
N PHE A 5 -41.96 1.79 -0.17
CA PHE A 5 -40.79 0.88 -0.31
C PHE A 5 -39.69 1.51 0.57
N TRP A 6 -39.59 1.24 1.88
CA TRP A 6 -39.06 0.07 2.60
C TRP A 6 -37.75 -0.51 2.02
N SER A 7 -36.67 -0.27 2.77
CA SER A 7 -35.61 -1.20 3.19
C SER A 7 -34.22 -1.04 2.58
N GLY A 8 -33.23 -0.94 3.48
CA GLY A 8 -31.86 -1.40 3.26
C GLY A 8 -30.82 -0.29 3.14
N PHE A 9 -30.42 0.29 4.26
CA PHE A 9 -29.11 0.94 4.34
C PHE A 9 -28.11 -0.18 4.62
N VAL A 10 -27.36 -0.59 3.61
CA VAL A 10 -26.13 -1.36 3.77
C VAL A 10 -25.01 -0.38 3.47
N VAL A 11 -24.31 0.05 4.51
CA VAL A 11 -23.01 0.72 4.35
C VAL A 11 -21.99 -0.38 4.52
N VAL A 12 -21.31 -0.71 3.42
CA VAL A 12 -20.03 -1.40 3.44
C VAL A 12 -19.07 -0.34 2.91
N PHE A 13 -18.36 0.29 3.84
CA PHE A 13 -17.12 1.05 3.67
C PHE A 13 -16.27 0.64 4.87
N GLY A 14 -14.98 0.48 4.67
CA GLY A 14 -14.24 -0.68 5.13
C GLY A 14 -13.64 -1.34 3.91
N LEU A 15 -12.69 -0.63 3.30
CA LEU A 15 -11.63 -1.23 2.53
C LEU A 15 -10.83 -2.09 3.51
N LEU A 16 -11.29 -3.33 3.67
CA LEU A 16 -10.54 -4.45 4.21
C LEU A 16 -10.75 -5.54 3.18
N ALA A 17 -9.68 -6.00 2.56
CA ALA A 17 -9.70 -7.11 1.63
C ALA A 17 -10.35 -8.34 2.30
N LEU A 18 -11.60 -8.64 1.94
CA LEU A 18 -12.30 -9.85 2.36
C LEU A 18 -12.83 -10.59 1.15
N THR A 19 -11.92 -11.09 0.33
CA THR A 19 -12.23 -12.14 -0.65
C THR A 19 -12.19 -13.51 0.01
N PHE A 20 -13.27 -13.92 0.69
CA PHE A 20 -13.47 -15.33 1.08
C PHE A 20 -13.68 -16.20 -0.18
N GLY A 21 -12.59 -16.64 -0.80
CA GLY A 21 -12.57 -17.77 -1.71
C GLY A 21 -12.59 -19.08 -0.91
N SER A 22 -13.66 -19.87 -1.04
CA SER A 22 -13.72 -21.20 -0.42
C SER A 22 -12.64 -22.14 -0.98
N GLY A 23 -11.52 -22.29 -0.28
CA GLY A 23 -10.49 -23.28 -0.60
C GLY A 23 -9.22 -23.10 0.22
N ALA A 24 -9.09 -23.86 1.30
CA ALA A 24 -7.99 -23.88 2.25
C ALA A 24 -6.58 -23.71 1.63
N PHE A 25 -5.86 -22.64 1.98
CA PHE A 25 -4.39 -22.56 2.09
C PHE A 25 -3.97 -21.28 2.86
N ALA A 26 -2.99 -21.44 3.76
CA ALA A 26 -2.14 -20.44 4.44
C ALA A 26 -2.82 -19.43 5.40
N ALA A 27 -2.08 -19.03 6.43
CA ALA A 27 -2.51 -18.06 7.44
C ALA A 27 -2.65 -16.68 6.78
N GLU A 28 -3.84 -16.11 6.88
CA GLU A 28 -4.10 -14.71 6.52
C GLU A 28 -3.43 -13.84 7.59
N ASP A 29 -2.52 -12.94 7.19
CA ASP A 29 -2.14 -11.80 8.03
C ASP A 29 -3.41 -10.96 8.22
N GLU A 30 -4.12 -11.24 9.31
CA GLU A 30 -5.23 -10.42 9.77
C GLU A 30 -4.61 -9.13 10.35
N GLU A 31 -4.64 -8.04 9.58
CA GLU A 31 -4.20 -6.70 10.01
C GLU A 31 -4.67 -6.40 11.45
N GLU A 32 -3.75 -5.95 12.31
CA GLU A 32 -4.04 -5.74 13.73
C GLU A 32 -4.88 -4.46 13.90
N THR A 33 -6.19 -4.61 14.11
CA THR A 33 -7.04 -3.45 14.44
C THR A 33 -6.61 -2.80 15.76
N VAL A 34 -6.25 -1.52 15.71
CA VAL A 34 -5.81 -0.73 16.86
C VAL A 34 -6.95 0.16 17.38
N PRO A 35 -7.34 0.06 18.66
CA PRO A 35 -8.23 1.04 19.27
C PRO A 35 -7.66 2.46 19.18
N LEU A 36 -8.47 3.43 18.74
CA LEU A 36 -8.04 4.82 18.55
C LEU A 36 -7.42 5.48 19.80
N ASP A 37 -7.79 5.05 21.01
CA ASP A 37 -7.24 5.54 22.27
C ASP A 37 -5.86 4.94 22.62
N LYS A 38 -5.41 3.96 21.85
CA LYS A 38 -4.09 3.33 21.94
C LYS A 38 -3.11 3.77 20.87
N LEU A 39 -3.55 4.56 19.88
CA LEU A 39 -2.65 5.10 18.88
C LEU A 39 -1.53 5.94 19.53
N PRO A 40 -0.30 5.90 18.99
CA PRO A 40 0.76 6.78 19.41
C PRO A 40 0.32 8.24 19.35
N LYS A 41 0.78 9.03 20.32
CA LYS A 41 0.43 10.45 20.36
C LYS A 41 0.89 11.19 19.10
N ALA A 42 2.05 10.81 18.56
CA ALA A 42 2.61 11.43 17.36
C ALA A 42 1.69 11.22 16.15
N VAL A 43 1.28 9.97 15.88
CA VAL A 43 0.25 9.60 14.90
C VAL A 43 -1.02 10.45 15.05
N VAL A 44 -1.59 10.48 16.26
CA VAL A 44 -2.83 11.24 16.52
C VAL A 44 -2.66 12.75 16.28
N ASP A 45 -1.52 13.32 16.69
CA ASP A 45 -1.23 14.75 16.55
C ASP A 45 -0.98 15.11 15.07
N ALA A 46 -0.29 14.26 14.32
CA ALA A 46 -0.02 14.43 12.88
C ALA A 46 -1.31 14.41 12.06
N VAL A 47 -2.12 13.35 12.22
CA VAL A 47 -3.40 13.20 11.53
C VAL A 47 -4.34 14.38 11.84
N LYS A 48 -4.45 14.81 13.10
CA LYS A 48 -5.29 15.97 13.46
C LYS A 48 -4.74 17.30 12.95
N LYS A 49 -3.43 17.41 12.77
CA LYS A 49 -2.80 18.62 12.21
C LYS A 49 -3.14 18.75 10.72
N MET A 50 -3.07 17.65 9.96
CA MET A 50 -3.35 17.61 8.53
C MET A 50 -4.86 17.65 8.25
N PHE A 51 -5.65 16.90 9.02
CA PHE A 51 -7.10 16.77 8.88
C PHE A 51 -7.87 17.29 10.11
N PRO A 52 -7.81 18.60 10.43
CA PRO A 52 -8.36 19.15 11.67
C PRO A 52 -9.89 19.09 11.78
N LYS A 53 -10.59 18.71 10.70
CA LYS A 53 -12.06 18.60 10.64
C LYS A 53 -12.55 17.17 10.48
N ALA A 54 -11.67 16.23 10.14
CA ALA A 54 -12.05 14.85 9.91
C ALA A 54 -12.25 14.12 11.24
N GLU A 55 -13.13 13.12 11.24
CA GLU A 55 -13.35 12.23 12.36
C GLU A 55 -12.53 10.96 12.16
N MET A 56 -11.64 10.59 13.10
CA MET A 56 -10.98 9.29 13.09
C MET A 56 -12.00 8.20 13.46
N THR A 57 -12.19 7.22 12.59
CA THR A 57 -13.21 6.17 12.73
C THR A 57 -12.63 4.77 12.92
N GLY A 58 -11.38 4.55 12.53
CA GLY A 58 -10.68 3.27 12.64
C GLY A 58 -9.16 3.47 12.61
N ALA A 59 -8.43 2.42 12.98
CA ALA A 59 -7.02 2.31 12.72
C ALA A 59 -6.57 0.84 12.71
N THR A 60 -5.60 0.53 11.88
CA THR A 60 -4.85 -0.74 11.86
C THR A 60 -3.37 -0.46 12.13
N LYS A 61 -2.62 -1.51 12.45
CA LYS A 61 -1.17 -1.49 12.58
C LYS A 61 -0.63 -2.58 11.69
N GLU A 62 0.39 -2.23 10.93
CA GLU A 62 1.12 -3.16 10.08
C GLU A 62 2.61 -3.09 10.42
N GLU A 63 3.29 -4.16 10.07
CA GLU A 63 4.74 -4.26 10.13
C GLU A 63 5.20 -4.22 8.69
N GLU A 64 5.88 -3.15 8.31
CA GLU A 64 6.44 -3.01 6.97
C GLU A 64 7.64 -3.95 6.88
N GLU A 65 7.55 -4.91 5.97
CA GLU A 65 8.68 -5.75 5.61
C GLU A 65 9.59 -4.91 4.72
N ASN A 66 10.81 -4.62 5.17
CA ASN A 66 11.84 -3.99 4.33
C ASN A 66 12.08 -4.90 3.12
N ASP A 67 11.47 -4.57 1.98
CA ASP A 67 11.70 -5.18 0.66
C ASP A 67 13.05 -4.71 0.07
N ASP A 68 14.08 -4.57 0.93
CA ASP A 68 15.48 -4.50 0.51
C ASP A 68 15.89 -5.89 -0.02
N GLU A 69 15.29 -6.30 -1.14
CA GLU A 69 16.03 -7.03 -2.15
C GLU A 69 17.14 -6.08 -2.63
N GLU A 70 18.20 -5.93 -1.84
CA GLU A 70 19.52 -5.67 -2.40
C GLU A 70 19.73 -6.79 -3.42
N ASP A 71 19.46 -6.48 -4.69
CA ASP A 71 19.93 -7.20 -5.86
C ASP A 71 21.46 -7.16 -5.77
N ASP A 72 21.99 -8.05 -4.95
CA ASP A 72 23.34 -8.54 -4.95
C ASP A 72 23.56 -9.17 -6.32
N GLY A 73 23.70 -8.31 -7.32
CA GLY A 73 24.25 -8.59 -8.63
C GLY A 73 25.70 -9.03 -8.44
N ASP A 74 25.89 -10.24 -7.93
CA ASP A 74 27.10 -11.04 -8.06
C ASP A 74 27.18 -11.42 -9.54
N GLU A 75 27.50 -10.43 -10.38
CA GLU A 75 28.10 -10.63 -11.69
C GLU A 75 29.44 -11.35 -11.46
N LYS A 76 29.39 -12.66 -11.22
CA LYS A 76 30.51 -13.54 -11.48
C LYS A 76 30.62 -13.67 -13.00
N GLU A 77 31.27 -12.68 -13.60
CA GLU A 77 31.96 -12.85 -14.87
C GLU A 77 32.83 -14.10 -14.77
N GLY A 78 32.51 -15.09 -15.59
CA GLY A 78 33.35 -16.23 -15.79
C GLY A 78 34.62 -15.80 -16.51
N GLU A 79 35.76 -15.89 -15.83
CA GLU A 79 37.03 -16.11 -16.50
C GLU A 79 37.57 -17.51 -16.21
N GLU A 80 37.93 -18.14 -17.31
CA GLU A 80 38.35 -19.51 -17.43
C GLU A 80 39.69 -19.78 -16.74
N LYS A 81 39.83 -21.07 -16.43
CA LYS A 81 40.99 -21.79 -15.90
C LYS A 81 42.28 -21.46 -16.64
N ASP A 82 43.39 -21.47 -15.91
CA ASP A 82 44.56 -22.24 -16.33
C ASP A 82 45.33 -22.78 -15.13
N ASP A 83 45.73 -24.04 -15.28
CA ASP A 83 46.45 -24.88 -14.33
C ASP A 83 47.84 -24.33 -14.00
N ASP A 84 48.24 -24.37 -12.72
CA ASP A 84 49.58 -24.88 -12.43
C ASP A 84 49.75 -25.41 -11.00
N LYS A 85 50.67 -26.34 -10.92
CA LYS A 85 50.83 -27.40 -9.92
C LYS A 85 51.82 -27.01 -8.81
N ASP A 86 51.77 -27.83 -7.75
CA ASP A 86 52.86 -28.19 -6.83
C ASP A 86 52.88 -27.55 -5.42
N ASP A 87 52.52 -28.43 -4.46
CA ASP A 87 53.26 -28.78 -3.25
C ASP A 87 53.72 -27.68 -2.26
N ALA A 88 53.06 -27.63 -1.10
CA ALA A 88 53.75 -27.82 0.19
C ALA A 88 52.78 -27.98 1.38
N LYS A 89 53.10 -28.98 2.21
CA LYS A 89 52.49 -29.27 3.51
C LYS A 89 52.76 -28.16 4.52
N GLY A 90 51.74 -27.77 5.27
CA GLY A 90 51.84 -26.94 6.47
C GLY A 90 50.63 -27.16 7.36
N ASN A 91 50.89 -27.49 8.61
CA ASN A 91 49.97 -27.97 9.64
C ASN A 91 49.53 -26.77 10.51
N ASP A 92 48.26 -26.69 10.89
CA ASP A 92 47.69 -26.05 12.11
C ASP A 92 46.16 -25.97 11.89
N LYS A 93 45.32 -26.76 12.57
CA LYS A 93 44.76 -26.49 13.90
C LYS A 93 44.52 -25.00 14.11
N ASP A 94 43.28 -24.57 13.92
CA ASP A 94 42.49 -24.09 15.05
C ASP A 94 41.01 -24.22 14.74
N ASP A 95 40.31 -24.71 15.76
CA ASP A 95 38.94 -25.15 15.72
C ASP A 95 37.98 -23.98 15.51
N ALA A 96 37.00 -24.27 14.66
CA ALA A 96 35.83 -23.46 14.40
C ALA A 96 35.17 -22.94 15.68
N LYS A 97 35.03 -21.61 15.76
CA LYS A 97 33.90 -20.93 16.39
C LYS A 97 33.89 -19.44 16.04
N GLY A 98 33.68 -19.16 14.75
CA GLY A 98 33.00 -17.93 14.36
C GLY A 98 31.52 -18.18 14.60
N ASP A 99 31.02 -17.76 15.77
CA ASP A 99 29.60 -17.51 15.91
C ASP A 99 29.36 -16.19 15.15
N ASP A 100 29.32 -16.23 13.81
CA ASP A 100 28.73 -15.17 12.99
C ASP A 100 27.22 -15.27 13.22
N LYS A 101 26.80 -14.66 14.33
CA LYS A 101 25.44 -14.17 14.49
C LYS A 101 25.45 -12.78 13.89
N ASP A 102 25.35 -12.74 12.57
CA ASP A 102 24.67 -11.66 11.88
C ASP A 102 23.18 -11.84 12.23
N ASP A 103 22.83 -11.57 13.49
CA ASP A 103 21.45 -11.28 13.85
C ASP A 103 21.27 -9.83 13.37
N ASP A 104 20.95 -9.68 12.08
CA ASP A 104 20.42 -8.44 11.53
C ASP A 104 19.01 -8.28 12.13
N ASP A 105 18.99 -7.89 13.41
CA ASP A 105 17.79 -7.56 14.18
C ASP A 105 17.29 -6.17 13.73
N GLU A 106 17.14 -5.94 12.42
CA GLU A 106 16.36 -4.82 11.94
C GLU A 106 14.92 -5.07 12.39
N LYS A 107 14.44 -4.16 13.24
CA LYS A 107 13.05 -4.22 13.68
C LYS A 107 12.20 -3.82 12.49
N PRO A 108 11.09 -4.51 12.22
CA PRO A 108 10.18 -4.08 11.18
C PRO A 108 9.72 -2.66 11.49
N GLU A 109 9.64 -1.85 10.45
CA GLU A 109 9.09 -0.51 10.56
C GLU A 109 7.59 -0.64 10.86
N ILE A 110 7.08 0.19 11.78
CA ILE A 110 5.69 0.11 12.21
C ILE A 110 4.94 1.28 11.61
N ILE A 111 4.04 0.95 10.71
CA ILE A 111 3.10 1.88 10.11
C ILE A 111 1.70 1.66 10.70
N TYR A 112 0.93 2.75 10.74
CA TYR A 112 -0.47 2.74 11.10
C TYR A 112 -1.27 3.25 9.91
N GLU A 113 -2.32 2.55 9.52
CA GLU A 113 -3.34 3.13 8.65
C GLU A 113 -4.45 3.68 9.54
N VAL A 114 -4.76 4.97 9.38
CA VAL A 114 -5.82 5.64 10.13
C VAL A 114 -6.97 6.00 9.19
N THR A 115 -8.10 5.29 9.34
CA THR A 115 -9.33 5.62 8.64
C THR A 115 -10.01 6.85 9.24
N LEU A 116 -10.22 7.85 8.39
CA LEU A 116 -10.93 9.10 8.68
C LEU A 116 -12.23 9.20 7.90
N LYS A 117 -13.11 10.06 8.40
CA LYS A 117 -14.29 10.52 7.69
C LYS A 117 -14.31 12.03 7.63
N ASP A 118 -14.25 12.58 6.41
CA ASP A 118 -14.46 14.01 6.16
C ASP A 118 -15.63 14.21 5.21
N ASN A 119 -16.63 14.99 5.65
CA ASN A 119 -17.84 15.28 4.88
C ASN A 119 -18.58 14.05 4.32
N GLY A 120 -18.40 12.88 4.94
CA GLY A 120 -19.01 11.61 4.52
C GLY A 120 -18.13 10.75 3.62
N GLN A 121 -17.00 11.27 3.15
CA GLN A 121 -15.98 10.58 2.37
C GLN A 121 -14.96 9.92 3.32
N GLU A 122 -14.55 8.71 2.99
CA GLU A 122 -13.51 7.96 3.70
C GLU A 122 -12.13 8.45 3.21
N ILE A 123 -11.20 8.60 4.14
CA ILE A 123 -9.80 8.94 3.85
C ILE A 123 -8.96 7.98 4.68
N ASN A 124 -8.08 7.22 4.05
CA ASN A 124 -7.08 6.43 4.75
C ASN A 124 -5.77 7.22 4.78
N VAL A 125 -5.04 7.13 5.89
CA VAL A 125 -3.80 7.86 6.09
C VAL A 125 -2.77 6.89 6.63
N THR A 126 -1.75 6.60 5.83
CA THR A 126 -0.60 5.81 6.23
C THR A 126 0.38 6.73 6.96
N VAL A 127 0.71 6.34 8.19
CA VAL A 127 1.49 7.17 9.10
C VAL A 127 2.37 6.30 9.98
N GLU A 128 3.67 6.57 9.96
CA GLU A 128 4.65 5.92 10.82
C GLU A 128 4.36 6.16 12.31
N GLU A 129 4.93 5.32 13.20
CA GLU A 129 4.92 5.57 14.64
C GLU A 129 5.48 6.97 15.02
N SER A 130 6.41 7.50 14.22
CA SER A 130 7.03 8.83 14.37
C SER A 130 6.03 9.98 14.18
N GLY A 131 4.90 9.72 13.50
CA GLY A 131 3.93 10.71 13.06
C GLY A 131 4.25 11.34 11.69
N GLU A 132 5.23 10.81 10.97
CA GLU A 132 5.42 11.08 9.54
C GLU A 132 4.28 10.44 8.75
N ILE A 133 3.63 11.24 7.90
CA ILE A 133 2.54 10.78 7.03
C ILE A 133 3.16 10.57 5.67
N GLU A 134 2.98 9.39 5.11
CA GLU A 134 3.60 8.99 3.83
C GLU A 134 2.56 8.98 2.71
N GLU A 135 1.34 8.56 3.02
CA GLU A 135 0.30 8.41 2.02
C GLU A 135 -1.07 8.84 2.55
N VAL A 136 -1.87 9.41 1.64
CA VAL A 136 -3.26 9.73 1.86
C VAL A 136 -4.10 9.18 0.73
N GLU A 137 -4.97 8.22 1.03
CA GLU A 137 -5.94 7.70 0.08
C GLU A 137 -7.30 8.35 0.30
N ARG A 138 -7.98 8.74 -0.79
CA ARG A 138 -9.30 9.35 -0.71
C ARG A 138 -10.31 8.57 -1.54
N ALA A 139 -11.27 7.94 -0.88
CA ALA A 139 -12.35 7.24 -1.56
C ALA A 139 -13.12 8.19 -2.48
N ILE A 140 -13.22 7.89 -3.77
CA ILE A 140 -13.93 8.68 -4.77
C ILE A 140 -15.22 7.98 -5.17
N ASP A 141 -16.29 8.76 -5.23
CA ASP A 141 -17.51 8.33 -5.89
C ASP A 141 -17.21 7.99 -7.37
N LEU A 142 -17.57 6.80 -7.84
CA LEU A 142 -17.27 6.34 -9.21
C LEU A 142 -17.79 7.28 -10.32
N LYS A 143 -18.80 8.11 -10.03
CA LYS A 143 -19.34 9.12 -10.94
C LYS A 143 -18.46 10.36 -11.08
N ASP A 144 -17.58 10.58 -10.11
CA ASP A 144 -16.67 11.72 -10.00
C ASP A 144 -15.24 11.37 -10.46
N LEU A 145 -14.98 10.09 -10.77
CA LEU A 145 -13.75 9.66 -11.46
C LEU A 145 -13.53 10.44 -12.77
N PRO A 146 -12.29 10.86 -13.09
CA PRO A 146 -12.02 11.53 -14.34
C PRO A 146 -12.38 10.64 -15.53
N LYS A 147 -13.00 11.26 -16.55
CA LYS A 147 -13.40 10.53 -17.75
C LYS A 147 -12.23 9.77 -18.40
N LEU A 148 -11.04 10.37 -18.40
CA LEU A 148 -9.83 9.76 -18.97
C LEU A 148 -9.48 8.41 -18.31
N VAL A 149 -9.63 8.31 -16.99
CA VAL A 149 -9.47 7.06 -16.21
C VAL A 149 -10.49 6.03 -16.67
N THR A 150 -11.78 6.40 -16.68
CA THR A 150 -12.84 5.47 -17.07
C THR A 150 -12.71 4.99 -18.52
N ASP A 151 -12.27 5.86 -19.44
CA ASP A 151 -12.03 5.52 -20.84
C ASP A 151 -10.78 4.63 -21.01
N ALA A 152 -9.73 4.82 -20.19
CA ALA A 152 -8.56 3.94 -20.16
C ALA A 152 -8.92 2.54 -19.65
N LEU A 153 -9.62 2.45 -18.52
CA LEU A 153 -10.08 1.19 -17.93
C LEU A 153 -11.04 0.44 -18.87
N ALA A 154 -12.00 1.12 -19.50
CA ALA A 154 -12.93 0.49 -20.44
C ALA A 154 -12.24 -0.07 -21.69
N ARG A 155 -11.11 0.54 -22.12
CA ARG A 155 -10.29 0.04 -23.24
C ARG A 155 -9.47 -1.18 -22.85
N LYS A 156 -8.83 -1.16 -21.66
CA LYS A 156 -7.97 -2.26 -21.16
C LYS A 156 -8.78 -3.45 -20.68
N PHE A 157 -9.90 -3.19 -20.00
CA PHE A 157 -10.79 -4.18 -19.39
C PHE A 157 -12.23 -4.03 -19.92
N PRO A 158 -12.49 -4.40 -21.18
CA PRO A 158 -13.81 -4.23 -21.77
C PRO A 158 -14.87 -5.04 -21.02
N LYS A 159 -16.02 -4.40 -20.75
CA LYS A 159 -17.16 -4.95 -19.97
C LYS A 159 -16.85 -5.20 -18.49
N SER A 160 -15.80 -4.59 -17.95
CA SER A 160 -15.60 -4.56 -16.50
C SER A 160 -16.71 -3.79 -15.78
N THR A 161 -16.84 -4.04 -14.49
CA THR A 161 -17.70 -3.29 -13.56
C THR A 161 -16.81 -2.68 -12.48
N LEU A 162 -16.72 -1.35 -12.44
CA LEU A 162 -16.01 -0.65 -11.37
C LEU A 162 -16.73 -0.84 -10.03
N LYS A 163 -15.98 -1.04 -8.94
CA LYS A 163 -16.51 -1.37 -7.60
C LYS A 163 -16.24 -0.25 -6.60
N SER A 164 -15.00 0.21 -6.52
CA SER A 164 -14.56 1.37 -5.72
C SER A 164 -13.49 2.13 -6.49
N ALA A 165 -13.12 3.30 -5.99
CA ALA A 165 -11.99 4.05 -6.48
C ALA A 165 -11.43 4.92 -5.36
N GLU A 166 -10.12 5.07 -5.31
CA GLU A 166 -9.40 6.03 -4.48
C GLU A 166 -8.61 7.00 -5.39
N ALA A 167 -8.30 8.19 -4.87
CA ALA A 167 -7.14 8.95 -5.33
C ALA A 167 -6.06 8.82 -4.27
N ILE A 168 -4.88 8.40 -4.72
CA ILE A 168 -3.70 8.19 -3.90
C ILE A 168 -2.83 9.44 -3.98
N TYR A 169 -2.31 9.85 -2.83
CA TYR A 169 -1.42 10.99 -2.72
C TYR A 169 -0.25 10.59 -1.84
N GLU A 170 0.95 10.69 -2.39
CA GLU A 170 2.18 10.65 -1.62
C GLU A 170 2.32 11.97 -0.84
N VAL A 171 2.92 11.91 0.34
CA VAL A 171 3.12 13.08 1.21
C VAL A 171 4.61 13.33 1.41
N GLU A 172 5.16 14.22 0.59
CA GLU A 172 6.54 14.68 0.74
C GLU A 172 6.58 16.03 1.49
N ASP A 173 7.46 16.14 2.50
CA ASP A 173 7.63 17.37 3.30
C ASP A 173 6.31 17.91 3.92
N GLY A 174 5.30 17.05 4.09
CA GLY A 174 3.97 17.37 4.60
C GLY A 174 3.04 18.05 3.59
N GLU A 175 3.39 18.04 2.30
CA GLU A 175 2.55 18.45 1.18
C GLU A 175 2.08 17.21 0.40
N GLU A 176 0.82 17.20 -0.03
CA GLU A 176 0.27 16.07 -0.79
C GLU A 176 0.60 16.24 -2.28
N GLU A 177 1.27 15.25 -2.86
CA GLU A 177 1.48 15.09 -4.30
C GLU A 177 0.54 14.01 -4.82
N PHE A 178 -0.25 14.33 -5.85
CA PHE A 178 -1.13 13.35 -6.46
C PHE A 178 -0.30 12.32 -7.22
N GLU A 179 -0.48 11.05 -6.88
CA GLU A 179 0.23 9.94 -7.53
C GLU A 179 -0.67 9.30 -8.60
N CYS A 180 -1.76 8.65 -8.19
CA CYS A 180 -2.62 7.94 -9.12
C CYS A 180 -4.08 7.82 -8.66
N TYR A 181 -4.92 7.26 -9.53
CA TYR A 181 -6.22 6.72 -9.13
C TYR A 181 -6.12 5.22 -9.02
N GLU A 182 -6.39 4.65 -7.84
CA GLU A 182 -6.60 3.22 -7.70
C GLU A 182 -8.08 2.90 -7.95
N VAL A 183 -8.35 1.89 -8.78
CA VAL A 183 -9.73 1.47 -9.09
C VAL A 183 -9.88 -0.04 -9.00
N LYS A 184 -10.57 -0.51 -7.96
CA LYS A 184 -11.04 -1.91 -7.89
C LYS A 184 -12.15 -2.14 -8.91
N LEU A 185 -11.97 -3.15 -9.76
CA LEU A 185 -12.92 -3.52 -10.80
C LEU A 185 -13.07 -5.02 -10.94
N GLU A 186 -14.29 -5.45 -11.26
CA GLU A 186 -14.58 -6.83 -11.65
C GLU A 186 -14.50 -6.96 -13.18
N THR A 187 -13.61 -7.80 -13.68
CA THR A 187 -13.43 -8.06 -15.10
C THR A 187 -14.58 -8.88 -15.70
N ALA A 188 -14.63 -8.97 -17.03
CA ALA A 188 -15.64 -9.76 -17.73
C ALA A 188 -15.61 -11.27 -17.37
N ASP A 189 -14.45 -11.79 -16.96
CA ASP A 189 -14.26 -13.15 -16.47
C ASP A 189 -14.45 -13.30 -14.95
N LYS A 190 -15.05 -12.29 -14.29
CA LYS A 190 -15.42 -12.29 -12.87
C LYS A 190 -14.23 -12.33 -11.91
N LYS A 191 -13.06 -11.83 -12.34
CA LYS A 191 -11.93 -11.58 -11.45
C LYS A 191 -12.02 -10.17 -10.92
N GLU A 192 -11.74 -9.99 -9.65
CA GLU A 192 -11.53 -8.66 -9.09
C GLU A 192 -10.04 -8.33 -9.20
N ILE A 193 -9.74 -7.14 -9.69
CA ILE A 193 -8.39 -6.58 -9.75
C ILE A 193 -8.45 -5.15 -9.24
N GLU A 194 -7.36 -4.68 -8.66
CA GLU A 194 -7.07 -3.26 -8.48
C GLU A 194 -6.24 -2.79 -9.68
N ALA A 195 -6.51 -1.56 -10.10
CA ALA A 195 -5.84 -0.95 -11.23
C ALA A 195 -5.48 0.48 -10.86
N GLU A 196 -4.20 0.73 -10.71
CA GLU A 196 -3.63 2.07 -10.63
C GLU A 196 -3.62 2.71 -12.02
N VAL A 197 -4.07 3.96 -12.06
CA VAL A 197 -4.16 4.76 -13.28
C VAL A 197 -3.60 6.15 -13.02
N GLU A 198 -2.33 6.31 -13.38
CA GLU A 198 -1.67 7.61 -13.47
C GLU A 198 -2.24 8.44 -14.64
N ILE A 199 -2.33 9.76 -14.44
CA ILE A 199 -2.73 10.70 -15.49
C ILE A 199 -1.70 11.81 -15.59
N GLU A 200 -0.93 11.81 -16.68
CA GLU A 200 -0.12 12.97 -17.04
C GLU A 200 -1.00 14.04 -17.71
N VAL A 201 -1.08 15.22 -17.08
CA VAL A 201 -1.77 16.39 -17.66
C VAL A 201 -0.72 17.38 -18.17
N GLU A 202 -0.39 17.31 -19.47
CA GLU A 202 0.44 18.33 -20.11
C GLU A 202 -0.35 19.63 -20.31
N ILE A 203 -0.02 20.68 -19.56
CA ILE A 203 -0.56 22.03 -19.77
C ILE A 203 0.44 22.84 -20.60
N SER A 204 0.07 23.15 -21.83
CA SER A 204 0.79 24.17 -22.63
C SER A 204 0.11 25.53 -22.45
N VAL A 205 0.90 26.54 -22.11
CA VAL A 205 0.47 27.95 -22.10
C VAL A 205 1.11 28.62 -23.30
N ASP A 206 0.29 29.00 -24.28
CA ASP A 206 0.74 29.90 -25.35
C ASP A 206 0.75 31.34 -24.79
N ASP A 207 1.94 31.91 -24.60
CA ASP A 207 2.11 33.33 -24.34
C ASP A 207 1.78 34.13 -25.62
N GLU A 208 0.70 34.93 -25.61
CA GLU A 208 0.37 35.92 -26.66
C GLU A 208 1.21 37.21 -26.55
#